data_AF-A0A731UVC2-F1
#
_entry.id   AF-A0A731UVC2-F1
#
_cell.length_a   1.000
_cell.length_b   1.000
_cell.length_c   1.000
_cell.angle_alpha   90.00
_cell.angle_beta   90.00
_cell.angle_gamma   90.00
#
_symmetry.space_group_name_H-M   'P 1'
#
loop_
_entity.id
_entity.type
_entity.pdbx_description
1 polymer ?
#
loop_
_entity_poly.entity_id
_entity_poly.type
_entity_poly.pdbx_seq_one_letter_code
_entity_poly.pdbx_strand_id
1 'polypeptide(L)'
;TDVNGAPEEMTDGGGNIVWEAGYQVWGNLTHEKETRPVQQNLRFQGQYLDRETGLHYNLYRFYDPDIGKFISGDPISIRGGINLYQYAPNPLSWIDPLGLDVVRVYHYTSKDGYNGIMGSGTIQTKDPGARGKGSIQGKPQGVYVTTLSPEELKSSGLRGKMGLTKEKSTHFISFEIDSSKVKRVDRQNGYLRLYIEEDIVLRDVNNKLRGDVKHGASGCK
;
A
#
# COMPACT_ATOMS: atom_id res chain seq x y z
N THR A 1 -0.85 24.46 -16.83
CA THR A 1 -1.08 23.56 -15.68
C THR A 1 -0.66 24.31 -14.44
N ASP A 2 -1.36 24.09 -13.33
CA ASP A 2 -1.03 24.72 -12.06
C ASP A 2 0.27 24.15 -11.42
N VAL A 3 0.60 24.63 -10.23
CA VAL A 3 1.79 24.19 -9.46
C VAL A 3 1.73 22.72 -9.01
N ASN A 4 0.54 22.11 -8.97
CA ASN A 4 0.32 20.72 -8.58
C ASN A 4 0.20 19.79 -9.80
N GLY A 5 0.24 20.35 -11.01
CA GLY A 5 0.09 19.62 -12.26
C GLY A 5 -1.36 19.42 -12.70
N ALA A 6 -2.33 20.13 -12.12
CA ALA A 6 -3.70 20.15 -12.62
C ALA A 6 -3.77 20.93 -13.96
N PRO A 7 -4.51 20.44 -14.96
CA PRO A 7 -4.67 21.16 -16.24
C PRO A 7 -5.52 22.42 -16.06
N GLU A 8 -4.94 23.61 -16.28
CA GLU A 8 -5.70 24.87 -16.25
C GLU A 8 -6.21 25.29 -17.62
N GLU A 9 -5.53 24.88 -18.70
CA GLU A 9 -5.83 25.31 -20.05
C GLU A 9 -5.60 24.15 -21.04
N MET A 10 -6.44 24.07 -22.07
CA MET A 10 -6.26 23.21 -23.23
C MET A 10 -6.35 24.05 -24.50
N THR A 11 -5.41 23.86 -25.41
CA THR A 11 -5.36 24.57 -26.70
C THR A 11 -5.58 23.63 -27.88
N ASP A 12 -6.16 24.13 -28.96
CA ASP A 12 -6.16 23.43 -30.24
C ASP A 12 -4.79 23.52 -30.95
N GLY A 13 -4.66 22.86 -32.11
CA GLY A 13 -3.41 22.89 -32.90
C GLY A 13 -3.03 24.27 -33.45
N GLY A 14 -3.95 25.25 -33.38
CA GLY A 14 -3.69 26.65 -33.73
C GLY A 14 -3.34 27.52 -32.53
N GLY A 15 -3.27 26.97 -31.31
CA GLY A 15 -2.97 27.70 -30.08
C GLY A 15 -4.18 28.43 -29.48
N ASN A 16 -5.39 28.21 -29.98
CA ASN A 16 -6.58 28.81 -29.38
C ASN A 16 -7.03 28.02 -28.15
N ILE A 17 -7.39 28.70 -27.06
CA ILE A 17 -7.92 28.05 -25.86
C ILE A 17 -9.30 27.46 -26.16
N VAL A 18 -9.41 26.14 -26.01
CA VAL A 18 -10.66 25.38 -26.20
C VAL A 18 -11.36 25.07 -24.88
N TRP A 19 -10.60 25.02 -23.79
CA TRP A 19 -11.09 24.77 -22.44
C TRP A 19 -10.16 25.44 -21.43
N GLU A 20 -10.72 26.05 -20.39
CA GLU A 20 -9.99 26.62 -19.26
C GLU A 20 -10.68 26.24 -17.94
N ALA A 21 -9.89 26.12 -16.88
CA ALA A 21 -10.40 25.94 -15.53
C ALA A 21 -9.43 26.50 -14.49
N GLY A 22 -9.98 26.82 -13.32
CA GLY A 22 -9.19 27.16 -12.14
C GLY A 22 -9.58 26.29 -10.95
N TYR A 23 -8.63 25.98 -10.10
CA TYR A 23 -8.81 25.06 -8.99
C TYR A 23 -8.67 25.73 -7.62
N GLN A 24 -9.45 25.25 -6.66
CA GLN A 24 -9.22 25.48 -5.24
C GLN A 24 -8.12 24.54 -4.73
N VAL A 25 -7.68 24.76 -3.50
CA VAL A 25 -6.59 24.00 -2.84
C VAL A 25 -6.82 22.48 -2.87
N TRP A 26 -8.06 22.03 -2.78
CA TRP A 26 -8.44 20.61 -2.74
C TRP A 26 -8.93 20.06 -4.09
N GLY A 27 -8.72 20.78 -5.19
CA GLY A 27 -9.02 20.30 -6.54
C GLY A 27 -10.43 20.63 -7.01
N ASN A 28 -11.22 21.34 -6.20
CA ASN A 28 -12.52 21.85 -6.57
C ASN A 28 -12.43 22.91 -7.66
N LEU A 29 -13.36 22.93 -8.60
CA LEU A 29 -13.38 23.95 -9.66
C LEU A 29 -13.88 25.28 -9.10
N THR A 30 -13.11 26.35 -9.33
CA THR A 30 -13.56 27.74 -9.15
C THR A 30 -14.31 28.23 -10.38
N HIS A 31 -13.88 27.79 -11.56
CA HIS A 31 -14.53 28.02 -12.85
C HIS A 31 -14.08 26.93 -13.83
N GLU A 32 -14.95 26.65 -14.79
CA GLU A 32 -14.67 25.83 -15.98
C GLU A 32 -15.35 26.55 -17.15
N LYS A 33 -14.61 26.86 -18.21
CA LYS A 33 -15.19 27.41 -19.45
C LYS A 33 -14.77 26.57 -20.64
N GLU A 34 -15.74 26.30 -21.50
CA GLU A 34 -15.54 25.56 -22.74
C GLU A 34 -15.90 26.49 -23.91
N THR A 35 -14.98 26.71 -24.83
CA THR A 35 -15.26 27.51 -26.05
C THR A 35 -15.75 26.63 -27.21
N ARG A 36 -15.61 25.30 -27.07
CA ARG A 36 -16.06 24.25 -27.99
C ARG A 36 -16.47 23.02 -27.18
N PRO A 37 -17.29 22.09 -27.73
CA PRO A 37 -17.69 20.87 -27.02
C PRO A 37 -16.50 19.92 -26.86
N VAL A 38 -15.71 20.13 -25.81
CA VAL A 38 -14.56 19.31 -25.42
C VAL A 38 -14.68 19.05 -23.92
N GLN A 39 -14.43 17.81 -23.51
CA GLN A 39 -14.46 17.44 -22.10
C GLN A 39 -13.06 17.15 -21.61
N GLN A 40 -12.56 17.97 -20.69
CA GLN A 40 -11.32 17.72 -19.97
C GLN A 40 -11.62 17.19 -18.56
N ASN A 41 -11.33 15.92 -18.34
CA ASN A 41 -11.64 15.23 -17.09
C ASN A 41 -10.40 14.99 -16.22
N LEU A 42 -9.20 15.31 -16.68
CA LEU A 42 -8.00 15.22 -15.84
C LEU A 42 -8.06 16.23 -14.69
N ARG A 43 -7.64 15.80 -13.50
CA ARG A 43 -7.60 16.64 -12.27
C ARG A 43 -6.17 16.65 -11.73
N PHE A 44 -5.96 16.59 -10.40
CA PHE A 44 -4.61 16.42 -9.87
C PHE A 44 -3.93 15.18 -10.46
N GLN A 45 -2.61 15.08 -10.34
CA GLN A 45 -1.87 13.98 -10.93
C GLN A 45 -2.41 12.62 -10.45
N GLY A 46 -2.76 11.75 -11.41
CA GLY A 46 -3.37 10.45 -11.15
C GLY A 46 -4.89 10.47 -10.91
N GLN A 47 -5.55 11.62 -11.02
CA GLN A 47 -6.98 11.78 -10.81
C GLN A 47 -7.75 11.97 -12.12
N TYR A 48 -8.93 11.36 -12.20
CA TYR A 48 -9.88 11.54 -13.30
C TYR A 48 -11.26 11.92 -12.75
N LEU A 49 -11.83 13.03 -13.19
CA LEU A 49 -13.18 13.44 -12.83
C LEU A 49 -14.20 12.48 -13.45
N ASP A 50 -14.99 11.86 -12.60
CA ASP A 50 -16.26 11.25 -12.96
C ASP A 50 -17.36 12.33 -12.92
N ARG A 51 -17.84 12.74 -14.09
CA ARG A 51 -18.85 13.80 -14.22
C ARG A 51 -20.23 13.37 -13.73
N GLU A 52 -20.53 12.07 -13.63
CA GLU A 52 -21.83 11.60 -13.14
C GLU A 52 -21.96 11.81 -11.63
N THR A 53 -20.86 11.60 -10.90
CA THR A 53 -20.82 11.69 -9.44
C THR A 53 -20.20 12.98 -8.92
N GLY A 54 -19.40 13.67 -9.73
CA GLY A 54 -18.57 14.80 -9.32
C GLY A 54 -17.30 14.39 -8.57
N LEU A 55 -17.07 13.09 -8.36
CA LEU A 55 -15.93 12.58 -7.63
C LEU A 55 -14.71 12.40 -8.54
N HIS A 56 -13.52 12.49 -7.94
CA HIS A 56 -12.27 12.24 -8.64
C HIS A 56 -11.85 10.79 -8.39
N TYR A 57 -11.77 10.00 -9.46
CA TYR A 57 -11.28 8.64 -9.40
C TYR A 57 -9.75 8.60 -9.37
N ASN A 58 -9.20 7.97 -8.33
CA ASN A 58 -7.79 7.64 -8.16
C ASN A 58 -7.67 6.13 -8.07
N LEU A 59 -7.48 5.42 -9.20
CA LEU A 59 -7.21 3.96 -9.31
C LEU A 59 -7.98 3.02 -8.35
N TYR A 60 -7.71 3.04 -7.05
CA TYR A 60 -8.40 2.25 -6.02
C TYR A 60 -9.43 3.00 -5.16
N ARG A 61 -9.50 4.34 -5.21
CA ARG A 61 -10.38 5.16 -4.36
C ARG A 61 -11.03 6.32 -5.12
N PHE A 62 -12.19 6.75 -4.62
CA PHE A 62 -12.85 7.98 -5.06
C PHE A 62 -12.57 9.10 -4.05
N TYR A 63 -12.07 10.21 -4.56
CA TYR A 63 -11.76 11.44 -3.83
C TYR A 63 -12.88 12.45 -4.03
N ASP A 64 -13.35 13.02 -2.93
CA ASP A 64 -14.33 14.09 -2.90
C ASP A 64 -13.59 15.44 -2.70
N PRO A 65 -13.57 16.31 -3.72
CA PRO A 65 -12.90 17.60 -3.65
C PRO A 65 -13.61 18.61 -2.73
N ASP A 66 -14.90 18.43 -2.42
CA ASP A 66 -15.67 19.33 -1.54
C ASP A 66 -15.20 19.23 -0.09
N ILE A 67 -14.89 18.01 0.35
CA ILE A 67 -14.40 17.75 1.71
C ILE A 67 -12.89 17.51 1.78
N GLY A 68 -12.22 17.41 0.62
CA GLY A 68 -10.78 17.19 0.50
C GLY A 68 -10.33 15.80 0.97
N LYS A 69 -11.17 14.77 0.79
CA LYS A 69 -10.97 13.44 1.38
C LYS A 69 -11.43 12.33 0.44
N PHE A 70 -10.90 11.12 0.63
CA PHE A 70 -11.48 9.93 0.03
C PHE A 70 -12.84 9.61 0.67
N ILE A 71 -13.77 9.10 -0.13
CA ILE A 71 -15.09 8.65 0.36
C ILE A 71 -15.06 7.22 0.91
N SER A 72 -14.07 6.42 0.47
CA SER A 72 -13.79 5.10 1.02
C SER A 72 -12.64 5.16 2.02
N GLY A 73 -12.79 4.43 3.12
CA GLY A 73 -11.73 4.31 4.12
C GLY A 73 -10.52 3.59 3.54
N ASP A 74 -9.34 4.02 3.95
CA ASP A 74 -8.08 3.50 3.45
C ASP A 74 -7.94 1.99 3.76
N PRO A 75 -7.69 1.13 2.76
CA PRO A 75 -7.54 -0.31 2.95
C PRO A 75 -6.49 -0.73 4.01
N ILE A 76 -5.48 0.10 4.26
CA ILE A 76 -4.48 -0.04 5.35
C ILE A 76 -5.01 0.11 6.77
N SER A 77 -6.17 0.74 6.97
CA SER A 77 -6.61 1.19 8.29
C SER A 77 -5.55 2.06 8.98
N ILE A 78 -5.44 2.03 10.32
CA ILE A 78 -4.69 2.96 11.20
C ILE A 78 -3.18 3.16 10.88
N ARG A 79 -2.61 2.50 9.87
CA ARG A 79 -1.17 2.56 9.55
C ARG A 79 -0.77 3.61 8.50
N GLY A 80 -1.68 4.18 7.72
CA GLY A 80 -1.37 5.28 6.79
C GLY A 80 -1.85 6.62 7.28
N GLY A 81 -1.89 6.72 8.60
CA GLY A 81 -2.35 7.88 9.32
C GLY A 81 -3.52 7.55 10.21
N ILE A 82 -3.76 8.47 11.13
CA ILE A 82 -4.92 8.45 12.02
C ILE A 82 -6.21 8.68 11.20
N ASN A 83 -6.10 9.32 10.03
CA ASN A 83 -7.21 9.67 9.17
C ASN A 83 -7.24 8.79 7.91
N LEU A 84 -8.10 7.77 7.93
CA LEU A 84 -8.30 6.80 6.85
C LEU A 84 -8.92 7.39 5.58
N TYR A 85 -9.33 8.65 5.61
CA TYR A 85 -9.97 9.31 4.49
C TYR A 85 -9.06 10.41 3.92
N GLN A 86 -7.82 10.52 4.38
CA GLN A 86 -6.91 11.58 3.97
C GLN A 86 -6.35 11.34 2.56
N TYR A 87 -6.39 12.37 1.72
CA TYR A 87 -5.74 12.36 0.40
C TYR A 87 -4.24 12.57 0.49
N ALA A 88 -3.81 13.67 1.13
CA ALA A 88 -2.42 13.98 1.36
C ALA A 88 -2.27 14.80 2.66
N PRO A 89 -1.11 14.75 3.34
CA PRO A 89 -0.79 15.67 4.43
C PRO A 89 -0.80 17.15 3.98
N ASN A 90 -0.33 17.40 2.75
CA ASN A 90 -0.35 18.72 2.12
C ASN A 90 -0.48 18.58 0.59
N PRO A 91 -1.63 18.93 -0.02
CA PRO A 91 -1.91 18.70 -1.45
C PRO A 91 -1.05 19.56 -2.39
N LEU A 92 -0.41 20.63 -1.89
CA LEU A 92 0.50 21.46 -2.67
C LEU A 92 1.89 20.85 -2.85
N SER A 93 2.25 19.89 -1.98
CA SER A 93 3.60 19.31 -1.91
C SER A 93 3.63 17.79 -2.01
N TRP A 94 2.47 17.16 -1.81
CA TRP A 94 2.28 15.72 -1.74
C TRP A 94 1.13 15.32 -2.64
N ILE A 95 1.31 14.22 -3.35
CA ILE A 95 0.36 13.64 -4.27
C ILE A 95 0.26 12.16 -3.92
N ASP A 96 -0.95 11.58 -3.98
CA ASP A 96 -1.18 10.12 -3.93
C ASP A 96 -1.66 9.64 -5.32
N PRO A 97 -0.72 9.33 -6.25
CA PRO A 97 -1.06 8.96 -7.63
C PRO A 97 -1.70 7.59 -7.74
N LEU A 98 -1.49 6.73 -6.75
CA LEU A 98 -1.99 5.37 -6.76
C LEU A 98 -3.29 5.23 -6.00
N GLY A 99 -3.60 6.11 -5.05
CA GLY A 99 -4.71 5.84 -4.12
C GLY A 99 -4.42 4.65 -3.21
N LEU A 100 -3.14 4.27 -3.06
CA LEU A 100 -2.67 3.11 -2.31
C LEU A 100 -1.76 3.56 -1.19
N ASP A 101 -1.97 3.04 0.01
CA ASP A 101 -0.96 3.12 1.05
C ASP A 101 -0.12 1.85 1.12
N VAL A 102 1.19 2.05 1.22
CA VAL A 102 2.18 0.97 1.14
C VAL A 102 2.63 0.64 2.55
N VAL A 103 2.45 -0.62 2.95
CA VAL A 103 2.80 -1.05 4.29
C VAL A 103 4.12 -1.82 4.29
N ARG A 104 5.06 -1.40 5.15
CA ARG A 104 6.24 -2.20 5.45
C ARG A 104 5.85 -3.38 6.35
N VAL A 105 6.15 -4.57 5.86
CA VAL A 105 5.92 -5.84 6.55
C VAL A 105 7.23 -6.60 6.75
N TYR A 106 7.24 -7.48 7.74
CA TYR A 106 8.39 -8.28 8.15
C TYR A 106 8.01 -9.76 8.10
N HIS A 107 8.76 -10.52 7.29
CA HIS A 107 8.75 -11.97 7.28
C HIS A 107 9.89 -12.49 8.15
N TYR A 108 9.55 -13.18 9.24
CA TYR A 108 10.52 -13.81 10.14
C TYR A 108 10.70 -15.29 9.78
N THR A 109 11.95 -15.74 9.76
CA THR A 109 12.29 -17.12 9.42
C THR A 109 13.56 -17.61 10.14
N SER A 110 13.85 -18.91 10.02
CA SER A 110 15.11 -19.49 10.49
C SER A 110 16.27 -19.12 9.55
N LYS A 111 17.51 -19.33 9.99
CA LYS A 111 18.71 -19.10 9.16
C LYS A 111 18.65 -19.85 7.83
N ASP A 112 18.22 -21.11 7.84
CA ASP A 112 18.12 -21.92 6.62
C ASP A 112 17.02 -21.41 5.70
N GLY A 113 15.87 -21.03 6.28
CA GLY A 113 14.78 -20.43 5.51
C GLY A 113 15.20 -19.10 4.87
N TYR A 114 15.94 -18.27 5.60
CA TYR A 114 16.51 -17.03 5.10
C TYR A 114 17.46 -17.29 3.93
N ASN A 115 18.42 -18.22 4.08
CA ASN A 115 19.36 -18.56 3.00
C ASN A 115 18.63 -19.07 1.75
N GLY A 116 17.60 -19.90 1.93
CA GLY A 116 16.76 -20.40 0.83
C GLY A 116 16.03 -19.28 0.09
N ILE A 117 15.40 -18.35 0.82
CA ILE A 117 14.69 -17.20 0.23
C ILE A 117 15.66 -16.25 -0.48
N MET A 118 16.81 -15.96 0.13
CA MET A 118 17.82 -15.10 -0.48
C MET A 118 18.42 -15.75 -1.73
N GLY A 119 18.57 -17.08 -1.74
CA GLY A 119 19.00 -17.84 -2.91
C GLY A 119 17.98 -17.82 -4.04
N SER A 120 16.70 -18.06 -3.75
CA SER A 120 15.63 -18.08 -4.76
C SER A 120 15.17 -16.69 -5.21
N GLY A 121 15.31 -15.67 -4.35
CA GLY A 121 14.73 -14.34 -4.56
C GLY A 121 13.22 -14.25 -4.34
N THR A 122 12.58 -15.32 -3.86
CA THR A 122 11.12 -15.38 -3.72
C THR A 122 10.70 -16.01 -2.39
N ILE A 123 9.76 -15.38 -1.70
CA ILE A 123 9.06 -15.96 -0.56
C ILE A 123 7.83 -16.67 -1.09
N GLN A 124 7.91 -18.00 -1.19
CA GLN A 124 6.78 -18.81 -1.64
C GLN A 124 5.72 -18.92 -0.55
N THR A 125 4.47 -18.85 -0.96
CA THR A 125 3.31 -19.22 -0.15
C THR A 125 3.48 -20.66 0.31
N LYS A 126 3.23 -20.90 1.59
CA LYS A 126 3.27 -22.25 2.15
C LYS A 126 1.94 -22.55 2.79
N ASP A 127 1.43 -23.74 2.51
CA ASP A 127 0.36 -24.31 3.29
C ASP A 127 0.90 -24.61 4.70
N PRO A 128 0.40 -23.93 5.75
CA PRO A 128 0.78 -24.22 7.13
C PRO A 128 0.31 -25.61 7.61
N GLY A 129 -0.55 -26.31 6.85
CA GLY A 129 -1.20 -27.58 7.17
C GLY A 129 -0.31 -28.83 7.12
N ALA A 130 0.91 -28.76 6.57
CA ALA A 130 1.80 -29.91 6.49
C ALA A 130 2.88 -29.91 7.61
N ARG A 131 2.49 -29.94 8.90
CA ARG A 131 3.49 -30.10 9.99
C ARG A 131 2.99 -30.92 11.18
N GLY A 132 3.21 -32.25 11.13
CA GLY A 132 3.26 -33.14 12.29
C GLY A 132 1.97 -33.29 13.11
N LYS A 133 1.80 -34.44 13.76
CA LYS A 133 0.68 -34.70 14.68
C LYS A 133 0.57 -33.56 15.71
N GLY A 134 -0.52 -32.79 15.68
CA GLY A 134 -0.82 -31.70 16.61
C GLY A 134 -0.80 -30.28 16.03
N SER A 135 -0.55 -30.07 14.74
CA SER A 135 -0.69 -28.75 14.12
C SER A 135 -2.15 -28.31 14.03
N ILE A 136 -2.41 -27.05 14.41
CA ILE A 136 -3.72 -26.41 14.33
C ILE A 136 -4.23 -26.40 12.88
N GLN A 137 -5.30 -27.15 12.62
CA GLN A 137 -6.02 -27.23 11.34
C GLN A 137 -6.67 -25.88 10.96
N GLY A 138 -6.82 -25.60 9.65
CA GLY A 138 -7.64 -24.49 9.15
C GLY A 138 -6.95 -23.13 8.97
N LYS A 139 -5.62 -23.08 8.83
CA LYS A 139 -4.91 -21.83 8.53
C LYS A 139 -4.77 -21.64 7.01
N PRO A 140 -4.96 -20.41 6.48
CA PRO A 140 -4.86 -20.15 5.05
C PRO A 140 -3.44 -20.38 4.52
N GLN A 141 -3.34 -20.84 3.28
CA GLN A 141 -2.08 -20.85 2.54
C GLN A 141 -1.64 -19.40 2.33
N GLY A 142 -0.38 -19.11 2.65
CA GLY A 142 0.14 -17.76 2.46
C GLY A 142 1.52 -17.51 3.04
N VAL A 143 2.09 -16.37 2.68
CA VAL A 143 3.29 -15.82 3.29
C VAL A 143 2.89 -15.08 4.56
N TYR A 144 3.27 -15.64 5.70
CA TYR A 144 2.98 -15.04 6.99
C TYR A 144 3.96 -13.90 7.30
N VAL A 145 3.41 -12.75 7.67
CA VAL A 145 4.16 -11.52 7.96
C VAL A 145 3.65 -10.84 9.22
N THR A 146 4.40 -9.84 9.69
CA THR A 146 4.00 -8.96 10.77
C THR A 146 4.42 -7.52 10.47
N THR A 147 3.82 -6.60 11.19
CA THR A 147 4.08 -5.18 11.12
C THR A 147 5.24 -4.73 12.01
N LEU A 148 5.65 -5.60 12.94
CA LEU A 148 6.63 -5.31 13.97
C LEU A 148 8.05 -5.52 13.46
N SER A 149 8.88 -4.49 13.62
CA SER A 149 10.32 -4.58 13.47
C SER A 149 10.94 -5.52 14.51
N PRO A 150 12.20 -5.95 14.32
CA PRO A 150 12.86 -6.87 15.25
C PRO A 150 12.89 -6.36 16.70
N GLU A 151 13.08 -5.06 16.88
CA GLU A 151 13.13 -4.40 18.19
C GLU A 151 11.75 -4.39 18.86
N GLU A 152 10.71 -4.03 18.11
CA GLU A 152 9.32 -4.03 18.58
C GLU A 152 8.81 -5.45 18.88
N LEU A 153 9.19 -6.43 18.07
CA LEU A 153 8.83 -7.83 18.30
C LEU A 153 9.46 -8.35 19.61
N LYS A 154 10.68 -7.91 19.91
CA LYS A 154 11.39 -8.27 21.15
C LYS A 154 10.78 -7.60 22.37
N SER A 155 10.47 -6.31 22.29
CA SER A 155 9.89 -5.55 23.41
C SER A 155 8.45 -5.93 23.72
N SER A 156 7.66 -6.26 22.70
CA SER A 156 6.22 -6.54 22.84
C SER A 156 5.88 -7.92 23.43
N GLY A 157 6.81 -8.88 23.38
CA GLY A 157 6.55 -10.26 23.80
C GLY A 157 5.53 -11.02 22.93
N LEU A 158 5.16 -10.47 21.76
CA LEU A 158 4.11 -11.03 20.90
C LEU A 158 4.58 -12.20 20.03
N ARG A 159 5.88 -12.49 20.02
CA ARG A 159 6.52 -13.57 19.22
C ARG A 159 5.75 -14.89 19.25
N GLY A 160 5.45 -15.41 20.44
CA GLY A 160 4.75 -16.69 20.61
C GLY A 160 3.31 -16.66 20.09
N LYS A 161 2.61 -15.54 20.29
CA LYS A 161 1.25 -15.33 19.80
C LYS A 161 1.18 -15.25 18.26
N MET A 162 2.27 -14.83 17.61
CA MET A 162 2.42 -14.84 16.14
C MET A 162 2.78 -16.22 15.58
N GLY A 163 2.99 -17.24 16.44
CA GLY A 163 3.44 -18.57 16.02
C GLY A 163 4.90 -18.62 15.60
N LEU A 164 5.71 -17.64 16.01
CA LEU A 164 7.14 -17.62 15.79
C LEU A 164 7.84 -18.36 16.93
N THR A 165 8.63 -19.37 16.60
CA THR A 165 9.54 -20.02 17.55
C THR A 165 10.81 -19.19 17.68
N LYS A 166 11.61 -19.45 18.72
CA LYS A 166 12.92 -18.81 18.92
C LYS A 166 13.79 -18.93 17.67
N GLU A 167 13.85 -20.12 17.09
CA GLU A 167 14.58 -20.41 15.85
C GLU A 167 14.05 -19.64 14.64
N LYS A 168 12.71 -19.60 14.45
CA LYS A 168 12.05 -18.90 13.34
C LYS A 168 12.06 -17.38 13.48
N SER A 169 12.50 -16.85 14.62
CA SER A 169 12.61 -15.41 14.85
C SER A 169 14.03 -14.90 14.67
N THR A 170 14.99 -15.68 14.18
CA THR A 170 16.41 -15.32 14.11
C THR A 170 16.79 -14.42 12.94
N HIS A 171 16.07 -14.50 11.83
CA HIS A 171 16.30 -13.69 10.64
C HIS A 171 14.98 -13.06 10.20
N PHE A 172 15.09 -11.90 9.55
CA PHE A 172 13.95 -11.21 8.98
C PHE A 172 14.26 -10.74 7.55
N ILE A 173 13.20 -10.65 6.77
CA ILE A 173 13.16 -9.98 5.47
C ILE A 173 11.96 -9.06 5.53
N SER A 174 12.17 -7.79 5.24
CA SER A 174 11.14 -6.76 5.20
C SER A 174 11.05 -6.16 3.82
N PHE A 175 9.85 -5.82 3.41
CA PHE A 175 9.53 -5.29 2.10
C PHE A 175 8.26 -4.45 2.19
N GLU A 176 8.06 -3.64 1.17
CA GLU A 176 6.89 -2.79 1.00
C GLU A 176 5.89 -3.49 0.08
N ILE A 177 4.64 -3.58 0.54
CA ILE A 177 3.52 -4.17 -0.20
C ILE A 177 2.27 -3.31 -0.04
N ASP A 178 1.41 -3.34 -1.06
CA ASP A 178 0.05 -2.82 -0.98
C ASP A 178 -0.70 -3.51 0.18
N SER A 179 -1.28 -2.70 1.06
CA SER A 179 -2.00 -3.19 2.22
C SER A 179 -3.25 -3.98 1.90
N SER A 180 -3.88 -3.75 0.76
CA SER A 180 -5.06 -4.51 0.30
C SER A 180 -4.74 -6.01 0.16
N LYS A 181 -3.47 -6.33 -0.08
CA LYS A 181 -2.96 -7.71 -0.18
C LYS A 181 -2.68 -8.37 1.16
N VAL A 182 -2.67 -7.61 2.25
CA VAL A 182 -2.33 -8.08 3.59
C VAL A 182 -3.60 -8.48 4.34
N LYS A 183 -3.83 -9.78 4.45
CA LYS A 183 -5.00 -10.35 5.14
C LYS A 183 -4.70 -10.69 6.60
N ARG A 184 -5.75 -10.73 7.42
CA ARG A 184 -5.66 -11.01 8.86
C ARG A 184 -6.15 -12.42 9.17
N VAL A 185 -5.45 -13.14 10.05
CA VAL A 185 -5.95 -14.43 10.55
C VAL A 185 -6.94 -14.14 11.68
N ASP A 186 -8.20 -14.51 11.49
CA ASP A 186 -9.22 -14.39 12.53
C ASP A 186 -8.88 -15.29 13.72
N ARG A 187 -8.45 -14.65 14.80
CA ARG A 187 -8.57 -15.20 16.15
C ARG A 187 -9.15 -14.08 16.97
N GLN A 188 -10.36 -14.33 17.48
CA GLN A 188 -11.08 -13.49 18.42
C GLN A 188 -10.09 -12.78 19.38
N ASN A 189 -10.16 -11.45 19.42
CA ASN A 189 -9.45 -10.54 20.36
C ASN A 189 -8.03 -10.04 19.99
N GLY A 190 -7.81 -9.48 18.79
CA GLY A 190 -6.68 -8.57 18.53
C GLY A 190 -5.58 -9.16 17.66
N TYR A 191 -5.67 -8.88 16.36
CA TYR A 191 -4.88 -9.44 15.26
C TYR A 191 -3.36 -9.28 15.42
N LEU A 192 -2.65 -10.39 15.63
CA LEU A 192 -1.18 -10.42 15.70
C LEU A 192 -0.52 -11.05 14.48
N ARG A 193 -1.29 -11.69 13.61
CA ARG A 193 -0.75 -12.49 12.51
C ARG A 193 -1.38 -12.11 11.18
N LEU A 194 -0.53 -11.63 10.28
CA LEU A 194 -0.89 -11.22 8.93
C LEU A 194 -0.39 -12.26 7.93
N TYR A 195 -1.06 -12.36 6.80
CA TYR A 195 -0.65 -13.22 5.70
C TYR A 195 -0.95 -12.58 4.35
N ILE A 196 -0.21 -13.01 3.34
CA ILE A 196 -0.37 -12.63 1.94
C ILE A 196 -0.59 -13.93 1.16
N GLU A 197 -1.58 -13.97 0.27
CA GLU A 197 -1.99 -15.18 -0.46
C GLU A 197 -1.17 -15.46 -1.72
N GLU A 198 -0.27 -14.54 -2.08
CA GLU A 198 0.60 -14.65 -3.24
C GLU A 198 2.08 -14.78 -2.83
N ASP A 199 2.87 -15.31 -3.76
CA ASP A 199 4.32 -15.38 -3.63
C ASP A 199 4.93 -13.98 -3.71
N ILE A 200 5.93 -13.72 -2.87
CA ILE A 200 6.59 -12.40 -2.84
C ILE A 200 7.92 -12.47 -3.57
N VAL A 201 7.98 -11.81 -4.72
CA VAL A 201 9.22 -11.63 -5.49
C VAL A 201 10.02 -10.47 -4.89
N LEU A 202 11.22 -10.75 -4.42
CA LEU A 202 12.11 -9.79 -3.75
C LEU A 202 13.12 -9.15 -4.70
N ARG A 203 13.23 -9.66 -5.93
CA ARG A 203 14.20 -9.20 -6.93
C ARG A 203 13.54 -8.41 -8.05
N ASP A 204 14.28 -7.47 -8.60
CA ASP A 204 13.91 -6.70 -9.78
C ASP A 204 14.21 -7.48 -11.08
N VAL A 205 13.91 -6.85 -12.22
CA VAL A 205 14.16 -7.42 -13.56
C VAL A 205 15.64 -7.71 -13.84
N ASN A 206 16.55 -7.08 -13.10
CA ASN A 206 18.00 -7.29 -13.21
C ASN A 206 18.50 -8.35 -12.20
N ASN A 207 17.59 -9.09 -11.57
CA ASN A 207 17.88 -10.09 -10.55
C ASN A 207 18.57 -9.51 -9.29
N LYS A 208 18.49 -8.19 -9.06
CA LYS A 208 18.97 -7.53 -7.84
C LYS A 208 17.83 -7.40 -6.84
N LEU A 209 18.12 -7.38 -5.54
CA LEU A 209 17.07 -7.08 -4.55
C LEU A 209 16.45 -5.72 -4.82
N ARG A 210 15.11 -5.64 -4.75
CA ARG A 210 14.39 -4.38 -4.85
C ARG A 210 14.86 -3.41 -3.76
N GLY A 211 14.84 -2.11 -4.06
CA GLY A 211 15.36 -1.08 -3.16
C GLY A 211 14.64 -0.96 -1.81
N ASP A 212 13.37 -1.39 -1.75
CA ASP A 212 12.56 -1.38 -0.53
C ASP A 212 12.82 -2.57 0.40
N VAL A 213 13.51 -3.61 -0.09
CA VAL A 213 13.77 -4.84 0.64
C VAL A 213 14.93 -4.64 1.61
N LYS A 214 14.69 -4.84 2.90
CA LYS A 214 15.73 -4.88 3.95
C LYS A 214 15.71 -6.23 4.65
N HIS A 215 16.88 -6.77 4.98
CA HIS A 215 16.98 -8.08 5.61
C HIS A 215 18.15 -8.14 6.58
N GLY A 216 18.12 -9.10 7.51
CA GLY A 216 19.20 -9.25 8.47
C GLY A 216 18.91 -10.26 9.58
N ALA A 217 19.89 -10.40 10.47
CA ALA A 217 19.72 -11.11 11.72
C ALA A 217 18.94 -10.21 12.70
N SER A 218 17.92 -10.76 13.36
CA SER A 218 17.01 -10.02 14.23
C SER A 218 17.55 -9.79 15.65
N GLY A 219 18.70 -10.39 16.02
CA GLY A 219 19.25 -10.31 17.38
C GLY A 219 18.38 -10.92 18.49
N CYS A 220 17.25 -11.54 18.15
CA CYS A 220 16.33 -12.21 19.07
C CYS A 220 16.91 -13.57 19.52
N LYS A 221 17.91 -13.52 20.40
CA LYS A 221 18.39 -14.68 21.18
C LYS A 221 17.47 -15.04 22.33
#